data_AF-A0AAW1MFD8-F1
#
_entry.id   AF-A0AAW1MFD8-F1
#
_cell.length_a   1.000
_cell.length_b   1.000
_cell.length_c   1.000
_cell.angle_alpha   90.00
_cell.angle_beta   90.00
_cell.angle_gamma   90.00
#
_symmetry.space_group_name_H-M   'P 1'
#
loop_
_entity.id
_entity.type
_entity.pdbx_description
1 polymer ?
#
loop_
_entity_poly.entity_id
_entity_poly.type
_entity_poly.pdbx_seq_one_letter_code
_entity_poly.pdbx_strand_id
1 'polypeptide(L)'
;MPDFGPVGKGDCEIAHNDKILALKWYDKRVVHMLTSVGTANMTETGKTDFKTGDKIMKPACIIQYNSKMGAIDKVDMQAESSKRRKRWNKEQMMLAIKVVRQHDMGYKTASKQCTLERYVKQINSGGNGKWTLW
;
A
#
# COMPACT_ATOMS: atom_id res chain seq x y z
N MET A 1 -13.65 -5.82 21.59
CA MET A 1 -14.02 -4.97 20.44
C MET A 1 -15.20 -4.11 20.86
N PRO A 2 -15.30 -2.84 20.43
CA PRO A 2 -16.49 -2.04 20.68
C PRO A 2 -17.73 -2.75 20.11
N ASP A 3 -18.85 -2.60 20.80
CA ASP A 3 -20.12 -3.16 20.33
C ASP A 3 -20.67 -2.26 19.23
N PHE A 4 -20.94 -2.85 18.08
CA PHE A 4 -21.35 -2.15 16.87
C PHE A 4 -22.73 -2.64 16.44
N GLY A 5 -23.63 -1.71 16.17
CA GLY A 5 -24.99 -1.98 15.72
C GLY A 5 -25.05 -2.65 14.35
N PRO A 6 -26.23 -3.08 13.90
CA PRO A 6 -26.40 -3.59 12.54
C PRO A 6 -26.15 -2.48 11.52
N VAL A 7 -25.25 -2.72 10.57
CA VAL A 7 -24.82 -1.73 9.56
C VAL A 7 -25.43 -2.08 8.21
N GLY A 8 -26.02 -1.08 7.54
CA GLY A 8 -26.59 -1.20 6.20
C GLY A 8 -25.52 -1.37 5.12
N LYS A 9 -25.90 -1.87 3.94
CA LYS A 9 -24.95 -2.09 2.84
C LYS A 9 -24.41 -0.77 2.32
N GLY A 10 -23.09 -0.60 2.36
CA GLY A 10 -22.39 0.64 1.99
C GLY A 10 -22.10 1.55 3.20
N ASP A 11 -22.78 1.34 4.32
CA ASP A 11 -22.59 2.14 5.53
C ASP A 11 -21.38 1.68 6.35
N CYS A 12 -20.88 2.59 7.17
CA CYS A 12 -19.82 2.31 8.13
C CYS A 12 -20.15 2.86 9.52
N GLU A 13 -19.89 2.05 10.54
CA GLU A 13 -19.84 2.49 11.93
C GLU A 13 -18.40 2.61 12.40
N ILE A 14 -18.12 3.66 13.16
CA ILE A 14 -16.78 4.01 13.62
C ILE A 14 -16.83 4.19 15.13
N ALA A 15 -15.88 3.58 15.81
CA ALA A 15 -15.59 3.85 17.20
C ALA A 15 -14.12 4.23 17.30
N HIS A 16 -13.82 5.42 17.84
CA HIS A 16 -12.44 5.87 17.98
C HIS A 16 -12.10 6.14 19.44
N ASN A 17 -10.84 5.89 19.75
CA ASN A 17 -10.14 6.35 20.94
C ASN A 17 -8.96 7.21 20.44
N ASP A 18 -8.31 7.98 21.31
CA ASP A 18 -7.25 8.94 20.95
C ASP A 18 -6.09 8.32 20.14
N LYS A 19 -5.90 7.00 20.25
CA LYS A 19 -4.80 6.26 19.62
C LYS A 19 -5.23 5.25 18.56
N ILE A 20 -6.52 4.86 18.54
CA ILE A 20 -6.98 3.71 17.75
C ILE A 20 -8.40 3.96 17.25
N LEU A 21 -8.63 3.66 15.99
CA LEU A 21 -9.90 3.69 15.30
C LEU A 21 -10.32 2.25 14.98
N ALA A 22 -11.51 1.87 15.45
CA ALA A 22 -12.22 0.66 15.07
C ALA A 22 -13.32 1.04 14.08
N LEU A 23 -13.42 0.27 13.00
CA LEU A 23 -14.38 0.48 11.92
C LEU A 23 -15.10 -0.82 11.60
N LYS A 24 -16.42 -0.75 11.47
CA LYS A 24 -17.27 -1.81 10.92
C LYS A 24 -17.87 -1.28 9.62
N TRP A 25 -17.59 -1.96 8.51
CA TRP A 25 -18.07 -1.58 7.19
C TRP A 25 -18.76 -2.75 6.50
N TYR A 26 -19.87 -2.49 5.83
CA TYR A 26 -20.61 -3.52 5.12
C TYR A 26 -20.48 -3.34 3.60
N ASP A 27 -19.87 -4.33 2.93
CA ASP A 27 -19.81 -4.42 1.46
C ASP A 27 -20.64 -5.60 0.96
N LYS A 28 -19.99 -6.69 0.52
CA LYS A 28 -20.63 -8.01 0.32
C LYS A 28 -20.77 -8.79 1.63
N ARG A 29 -19.92 -8.46 2.62
CA ARG A 29 -19.85 -9.04 3.96
C ARG A 29 -19.45 -7.93 4.93
N VAL A 30 -19.72 -8.16 6.21
CA VAL A 30 -19.26 -7.28 7.30
C VAL A 30 -17.73 -7.39 7.41
N VAL A 31 -17.05 -6.25 7.36
CA VAL A 31 -15.60 -6.12 7.54
C VAL A 31 -15.37 -5.32 8.82
N HIS A 32 -14.55 -5.87 9.71
CA HIS A 32 -14.05 -5.16 10.88
C HIS A 32 -12.59 -4.77 10.68
N MET A 33 -12.26 -3.53 10.99
CA MET A 33 -10.93 -2.98 10.84
C MET A 33 -10.50 -2.24 12.10
N LEU A 34 -9.24 -2.42 12.49
CA LEU A 34 -8.60 -1.68 13.57
C LEU A 34 -7.38 -0.98 13.01
N THR A 35 -7.25 0.33 13.22
CA THR A 35 -6.12 1.13 12.72
C THR A 35 -5.77 2.24 13.69
N SER A 36 -4.48 2.55 13.85
CA SER A 36 -4.00 3.66 14.68
C SER A 36 -3.69 4.94 13.90
N VAL A 37 -3.62 4.85 12.57
CA VAL A 37 -3.12 5.95 11.70
C VAL A 37 -4.12 6.30 10.59
N GLY A 38 -5.15 5.47 10.38
CA GLY A 38 -6.07 5.62 9.25
C GLY A 38 -7.29 6.49 9.58
N THR A 39 -7.72 7.30 8.61
CA THR A 39 -9.02 7.99 8.65
C THR A 39 -10.14 7.08 8.17
N ALA A 40 -11.34 7.27 8.72
CA ALA A 40 -12.54 6.52 8.31
C ALA A 40 -13.31 7.17 7.15
N ASN A 41 -12.73 8.18 6.50
CA ASN A 41 -13.38 8.91 5.42
C ASN A 41 -13.67 7.98 4.24
N MET A 42 -14.90 8.03 3.72
CA MET A 42 -15.27 7.32 2.50
C MET A 42 -14.57 7.96 1.31
N THR A 43 -13.79 7.15 0.59
CA THR A 43 -12.97 7.59 -0.54
C THR A 43 -13.31 6.76 -1.77
N GLU A 44 -13.29 7.41 -2.93
CA GLU A 44 -13.49 6.74 -4.21
C GLU A 44 -12.31 5.80 -4.50
N THR A 45 -12.60 4.55 -4.87
CA THR A 45 -11.55 3.57 -5.21
C THR A 45 -11.04 3.69 -6.66
N GLY A 46 -11.58 4.63 -7.45
CA GLY A 46 -11.35 4.72 -8.89
C GLY A 46 -11.91 3.54 -9.69
N LYS A 47 -12.69 2.66 -9.03
CA LYS A 47 -13.38 1.53 -9.65
C LYS A 47 -14.87 1.84 -9.73
N THR A 48 -15.45 1.52 -10.87
CA THR A 48 -16.87 1.65 -11.14
C THR A 48 -17.51 0.27 -11.07
N ASP A 49 -18.69 0.16 -10.45
CA ASP A 49 -19.47 -1.06 -10.51
C ASP A 49 -19.95 -1.28 -11.96
N PHE A 50 -19.63 -2.44 -12.51
CA PHE A 50 -20.01 -2.80 -13.87
C PHE A 50 -21.53 -2.89 -14.07
N LYS A 51 -22.29 -3.17 -13.00
CA LYS A 51 -23.74 -3.37 -13.08
C LYS A 51 -24.55 -2.09 -12.92
N THR A 52 -24.13 -1.22 -12.01
CA THR A 52 -24.84 0.02 -11.67
C THR A 52 -24.21 1.26 -12.30
N GLY A 53 -22.95 1.20 -12.74
CA GLY A 53 -22.23 2.38 -13.22
C GLY A 53 -21.80 3.35 -12.11
N ASP A 54 -22.11 3.02 -10.85
CA ASP A 54 -21.77 3.84 -9.70
C ASP A 54 -20.31 3.65 -9.27
N LYS A 55 -19.71 4.71 -8.73
CA LYS A 55 -18.37 4.66 -8.17
C LYS A 55 -18.37 3.87 -6.86
N ILE A 56 -17.42 2.93 -6.72
CA ILE A 56 -17.28 2.13 -5.51
C ILE A 56 -16.58 2.96 -4.43
N MET A 57 -17.34 3.34 -3.42
CA MET A 57 -16.87 4.04 -2.23
C MET A 57 -16.39 3.04 -1.18
N LYS A 58 -15.20 3.28 -0.61
CA LYS A 58 -14.66 2.49 0.50
C LYS A 58 -14.01 3.39 1.55
N PRO A 59 -13.99 2.99 2.83
CA PRO A 59 -13.23 3.68 3.85
C PRO A 59 -11.74 3.77 3.48
N ALA A 60 -11.13 4.94 3.65
CA ALA A 60 -9.74 5.19 3.27
C ALA A 60 -8.76 4.23 3.95
N CYS A 61 -9.01 3.87 5.21
CA CYS A 61 -8.25 2.87 5.95
C CYS A 61 -8.22 1.50 5.25
N ILE A 62 -9.35 1.03 4.71
CA ILE A 62 -9.44 -0.25 4.00
C ILE A 62 -8.65 -0.20 2.68
N ILE A 63 -8.72 0.92 1.96
CA ILE A 63 -7.93 1.12 0.73
C ILE A 63 -6.44 1.05 1.05
N GLN A 64 -6.02 1.77 2.09
CA GLN A 64 -4.63 1.80 2.51
C GLN A 64 -4.12 0.41 2.95
N TYR A 65 -4.95 -0.36 3.63
CA TYR A 65 -4.63 -1.73 4.02
C TYR A 65 -4.44 -2.63 2.78
N ASN A 66 -5.40 -2.64 1.86
CA ASN A 66 -5.32 -3.45 0.64
C ASN A 66 -4.09 -3.10 -0.21
N SER A 67 -3.74 -1.81 -0.28
CA SER A 67 -2.53 -1.38 -1.01
C SER A 67 -1.24 -1.93 -0.40
N LYS A 68 -1.19 -2.11 0.93
CA LYS A 68 0.01 -2.61 1.63
C LYS A 68 0.06 -4.14 1.65
N MET A 69 -1.09 -4.81 1.73
CA MET A 69 -1.17 -6.27 1.74
C MET A 69 -0.61 -6.90 0.48
N GLY A 70 -0.76 -6.26 -0.69
CA GLY A 70 -0.20 -6.79 -1.94
C GLY A 70 1.33 -6.93 -1.95
N ALA A 71 2.06 -6.21 -1.09
CA ALA A 71 3.49 -6.42 -0.92
C ALA A 71 3.78 -7.68 -0.08
N ILE A 72 2.97 -7.92 0.95
CA ILE A 72 3.09 -9.08 1.84
C ILE A 72 2.81 -10.36 1.06
N ASP A 73 1.74 -10.40 0.26
CA ASP A 73 1.37 -11.56 -0.55
C ASP A 73 2.45 -11.90 -1.59
N LYS A 74 3.10 -10.90 -2.19
CA LYS A 74 4.21 -11.11 -3.13
C LYS A 74 5.42 -11.72 -2.45
N VAL A 75 5.76 -11.25 -1.25
CA VAL A 75 6.86 -11.82 -0.46
C VAL A 75 6.52 -13.25 -0.05
N ASP A 76 5.28 -13.52 0.36
CA ASP A 76 4.88 -14.88 0.75
C ASP A 76 4.83 -15.84 -0.45
N MET A 77 4.37 -15.39 -1.62
CA MET A 77 4.43 -16.17 -2.86
C MET A 77 5.88 -16.50 -3.25
N GLN A 78 6.81 -15.55 -3.11
CA GLN A 78 8.24 -15.78 -3.33
C GLN A 78 8.81 -16.76 -2.28
N ALA A 79 8.40 -16.64 -1.02
CA ALA A 79 8.80 -17.56 0.04
C ALA A 79 8.23 -18.96 -0.18
N GLU A 80 6.98 -19.11 -0.60
CA GLU A 80 6.31 -20.40 -0.81
C GLU A 80 6.80 -21.12 -2.08
N SER A 81 7.04 -20.37 -3.17
CA SER A 81 7.71 -20.93 -4.35
C SER A 81 9.12 -21.42 -4.03
N SER A 82 9.81 -20.81 -3.05
CA SER A 82 11.09 -21.31 -2.55
C SER A 82 10.94 -22.57 -1.66
N LYS A 83 9.86 -22.68 -0.87
CA LYS A 83 9.54 -23.87 -0.04
C LYS A 83 9.35 -25.13 -0.88
N ARG A 84 8.69 -25.02 -2.03
CA ARG A 84 8.46 -26.15 -2.95
C ARG A 84 9.75 -26.79 -3.46
N ARG A 85 10.91 -26.12 -3.38
CA ARG A 85 12.13 -26.54 -4.04
C ARG A 85 13.16 -27.24 -3.14
N LYS A 86 13.08 -27.21 -1.79
CA LYS A 86 14.08 -27.86 -0.90
C LYS A 86 13.63 -27.98 0.57
N ARG A 87 14.14 -29.03 1.25
CA ARG A 87 14.00 -29.28 2.69
C ARG A 87 14.71 -28.18 3.50
N TRP A 88 14.05 -27.62 4.51
CA TRP A 88 14.43 -26.35 5.16
C TRP A 88 15.56 -26.49 6.19
N ASN A 89 16.67 -25.76 5.98
CA ASN A 89 17.71 -25.47 6.98
C ASN A 89 17.79 -23.95 7.23
N LYS A 90 18.09 -23.53 8.48
CA LYS A 90 18.08 -22.13 8.96
C LYS A 90 18.89 -21.15 8.08
N GLU A 91 19.95 -21.63 7.46
CA GLU A 91 20.82 -20.82 6.59
C GLU A 91 20.14 -20.36 5.30
N GLN A 92 19.26 -21.20 4.75
CA GLN A 92 18.54 -20.88 3.51
C GLN A 92 17.46 -19.82 3.74
N MET A 93 16.85 -19.81 4.93
CA MET A 93 15.90 -18.77 5.35
C MET A 93 16.58 -17.39 5.44
N MET A 94 17.79 -17.34 6.03
CA MET A 94 18.57 -16.11 6.10
C MET A 94 19.00 -15.62 4.71
N LEU A 95 19.33 -16.53 3.79
CA LEU A 95 19.69 -16.18 2.41
C LEU A 95 18.51 -15.60 1.64
N ALA A 96 17.31 -16.20 1.76
CA ALA A 96 16.10 -15.70 1.11
C ALA A 96 15.74 -14.28 1.59
N ILE A 97 15.82 -14.02 2.90
CA ILE A 97 15.61 -12.68 3.46
C ILE A 97 16.64 -11.68 2.92
N LYS A 98 17.92 -12.07 2.80
CA LYS A 98 18.98 -11.23 2.22
C LYS A 98 18.71 -10.90 0.75
N VAL A 99 18.29 -11.87 -0.06
CA VAL A 99 17.99 -11.65 -1.49
C VAL A 99 16.81 -10.70 -1.69
N VAL A 100 15.73 -10.88 -0.93
CA VAL A 100 14.57 -9.98 -0.99
C VAL A 100 14.95 -8.56 -0.54
N ARG A 101 15.78 -8.43 0.50
CA ARG A 101 16.28 -7.12 0.98
C ARG A 101 17.20 -6.44 -0.04
N GLN A 102 18.06 -7.18 -0.72
CA GLN A 102 18.96 -6.64 -1.75
C GLN A 102 18.17 -6.12 -2.96
N HIS A 103 17.13 -6.85 -3.38
CA HIS A 103 16.24 -6.41 -4.45
C HIS A 103 15.47 -5.13 -4.09
N ASP A 104 14.96 -5.03 -2.85
CA ASP A 104 14.26 -3.83 -2.36
C ASP A 104 15.20 -2.61 -2.22
N MET A 105 16.42 -2.79 -1.73
CA MET A 105 17.44 -1.73 -1.71
C MET A 105 17.87 -1.31 -3.11
N GLY A 106 18.10 -2.27 -4.01
CA GLY A 106 18.45 -1.99 -5.40
C GLY A 106 17.36 -1.20 -6.14
N TYR A 107 16.09 -1.55 -5.92
CA TYR A 107 14.94 -0.83 -6.48
C TYR A 107 14.83 0.61 -5.95
N LYS A 108 15.04 0.81 -4.64
CA LYS A 108 15.01 2.15 -4.02
C LYS A 108 16.17 3.04 -4.49
N THR A 109 17.37 2.49 -4.66
CA THR A 109 18.52 3.23 -5.19
C THR A 109 18.35 3.55 -6.68
N ALA A 110 17.87 2.60 -7.49
CA ALA A 110 17.60 2.81 -8.92
C ALA A 110 16.48 3.82 -9.18
N SER A 111 15.41 3.83 -8.35
CA SER A 111 14.32 4.82 -8.49
C SER A 111 14.78 6.26 -8.20
N LYS A 112 15.67 6.45 -7.22
CA LYS A 112 16.29 7.75 -6.92
C LYS A 112 17.22 8.21 -8.03
N GLN A 113 17.99 7.28 -8.61
CA GLN A 113 18.88 7.55 -9.74
C GLN A 113 18.09 8.06 -10.97
N CYS A 114 17.00 7.39 -11.33
CA CYS A 114 16.13 7.78 -12.45
C CYS A 114 15.46 9.16 -12.24
N THR A 115 15.15 9.51 -10.99
CA THR A 115 14.54 10.81 -10.63
C THR A 115 15.56 11.95 -10.69
N LEU A 116 16.79 11.73 -10.20
CA LEU A 116 17.87 12.71 -10.28
C LEU A 116 18.33 12.96 -11.70
N GLU A 117 18.48 11.92 -12.51
CA GLU A 117 18.84 12.06 -13.94
C GLU A 117 17.76 12.82 -14.73
N ARG A 118 16.49 12.61 -14.40
CA ARG A 118 15.37 13.34 -15.00
C ARG A 118 15.34 14.81 -14.57
N TYR A 119 15.65 15.11 -13.31
CA TYR A 119 15.77 16.48 -12.79
C TYR A 119 16.98 17.23 -13.37
N VAL A 120 18.14 16.59 -13.45
CA VAL A 120 19.36 17.16 -14.06
C VAL A 120 19.17 17.41 -15.56
N LYS A 121 18.49 16.51 -16.29
CA LYS A 121 18.09 16.76 -17.69
C LYS A 121 17.16 17.95 -17.80
N GLN A 122 16.23 18.14 -16.87
CA GLN A 122 15.28 19.26 -16.87
C GLN A 122 15.98 20.61 -16.61
N ILE A 123 17.00 20.65 -15.74
CA ILE A 123 17.87 21.82 -15.53
C ILE A 123 18.68 22.13 -16.79
N ASN A 124 19.29 21.13 -17.42
CA ASN A 124 20.14 21.33 -18.58
C ASN A 124 19.37 21.64 -19.87
N SER A 125 18.07 21.31 -19.93
CA SER A 125 17.20 21.64 -21.08
C SER A 125 16.57 23.03 -21.00
N GLY A 126 16.60 23.69 -19.83
CA GLY A 126 15.95 24.98 -19.58
C GLY A 126 16.88 26.20 -19.49
N GLY A 127 18.19 26.03 -19.72
CA GLY A 127 19.19 27.03 -19.38
C GLY A 127 19.97 27.60 -20.55
N ASN A 128 19.31 28.25 -21.52
CA ASN A 128 19.97 29.26 -22.35
C ASN A 128 19.99 30.59 -21.57
N GLY A 129 20.76 30.61 -20.48
CA GLY A 129 20.93 31.76 -19.59
C GLY A 129 22.41 31.92 -19.28
N LYS A 130 23.05 32.81 -20.04
CA LYS A 130 24.45 33.22 -19.93
C LYS A 130 24.69 33.82 -18.53
N TRP A 131 25.41 33.13 -17.66
CA TRP A 131 25.84 33.70 -16.37
C TRP A 131 27.17 34.43 -16.56
N THR A 132 27.14 35.76 -16.57
CA THR A 132 28.34 36.60 -16.42
C THR A 132 28.63 36.80 -14.93
N LEU A 133 29.85 36.44 -14.50
CA LEU A 133 30.39 36.82 -13.19
C LEU A 133 30.59 38.34 -13.12
N TRP A 134 30.03 38.95 -12.07
CA TRP A 134 30.59 40.10 -11.36
C TRP A 134 30.46 39.81 -9.87
#